data_AF-A0A3D3T6A0-F1
#
_entry.id   AF-A0A3D3T6A0-F1
#
_cell.length_a   1.000
_cell.length_b   1.000
_cell.length_c   1.000
_cell.angle_alpha   90.00
_cell.angle_beta   90.00
_cell.angle_gamma   90.00
#
_symmetry.space_group_name_H-M   'P 1'
#
loop_
_entity.id
_entity.type
_entity.pdbx_description
1 polymer ?
#
loop_
_entity_poly.entity_id
_entity_poly.type
_entity_poly.pdbx_seq_one_letter_code
_entity_poly.pdbx_strand_id
1 'polypeptide(L)'
;VISVLERTPFTTLLSIQEAHRSAAQALTRRWSQAPIIQVRMYHDAKLAEVVSCDRIRNVAPKNRYPNQTMLQPDEKAQWNRFLEEWLATCLEHGYVNESTALALNDGV
;
A
#
# COMPACT_ATOMS: atom_id res chain seq x y z
N VAL A 1 -1.36 8.67 -2.45
CA VAL A 1 -1.94 8.46 -3.80
C VAL A 1 -2.24 6.99 -3.97
N ILE A 2 -3.45 6.66 -4.45
CA ILE A 2 -3.85 5.31 -4.81
C ILE A 2 -4.15 5.31 -6.30
N SER A 3 -3.64 4.32 -7.03
CA SER A 3 -3.84 4.18 -8.48
C SER A 3 -4.17 2.74 -8.84
N VAL A 4 -5.01 2.55 -9.87
CA VAL A 4 -5.35 1.22 -10.37
C VAL A 4 -4.37 0.87 -11.49
N LEU A 5 -3.67 -0.25 -11.34
CA LEU A 5 -2.71 -0.75 -12.32
C LEU A 5 -3.34 -1.75 -13.30
N GLU A 6 -4.25 -2.59 -12.81
CA GLU A 6 -4.89 -3.65 -13.59
C GLU A 6 -6.31 -3.91 -13.07
N ARG A 7 -7.24 -4.19 -13.98
CA ARG A 7 -8.59 -4.70 -13.65
C ARG A 7 -8.84 -5.98 -14.43
N THR A 8 -9.24 -7.03 -13.73
CA THR A 8 -9.75 -8.28 -14.31
C THR A 8 -11.17 -8.54 -13.79
N PRO A 9 -11.91 -9.53 -14.32
CA PRO A 9 -13.29 -9.78 -13.88
C PRO A 9 -13.44 -10.01 -12.36
N PHE A 10 -12.45 -10.66 -11.74
CA PHE A 10 -12.51 -11.06 -10.34
C PHE A 10 -11.46 -10.39 -9.45
N THR A 11 -10.50 -9.67 -10.03
CA THR A 11 -9.44 -9.01 -9.24
C THR A 11 -9.12 -7.60 -9.72
N THR A 12 -8.53 -6.80 -8.84
CA THR A 12 -8.00 -5.48 -9.19
C THR A 12 -6.64 -5.30 -8.54
N LEU A 13 -5.65 -4.86 -9.30
CA LEU A 13 -4.32 -4.52 -8.81
C LEU A 13 -4.25 -3.02 -8.56
N LEU A 14 -3.91 -2.65 -7.33
CA LEU A 14 -3.73 -1.27 -6.89
C LEU A 14 -2.26 -0.99 -6.60
N SER A 15 -1.83 0.24 -6.80
CA SER A 15 -0.60 0.79 -6.27
C SER A 15 -0.91 1.88 -5.25
N ILE A 16 -0.30 1.78 -4.08
CA ILE A 16 -0.44 2.70 -2.96
C ILE A 16 0.94 3.32 -2.69
N GLN A 17 1.00 4.65 -2.68
CA GLN A 17 2.21 5.42 -2.41
C GLN A 17 1.87 6.67 -1.60
N GLU A 18 2.78 7.16 -0.77
CA GLU A 18 2.59 8.41 -0.04
C GLU A 18 2.53 9.61 -1.03
N ALA A 19 1.63 10.56 -0.80
CA ALA A 19 1.61 11.81 -1.56
C ALA A 19 2.54 12.83 -0.88
N HIS A 20 3.58 13.27 -1.56
CA HIS A 20 4.44 14.32 -1.02
C HIS A 20 3.72 15.67 -1.08
N ARG A 21 3.43 16.26 0.09
CA ARG A 21 2.71 17.55 0.17
C ARG A 21 3.61 18.77 0.00
N SER A 22 4.93 18.65 0.07
CA SER A 22 5.85 19.76 -0.22
C SER A 22 7.26 19.33 -0.61
N ALA A 23 7.96 20.19 -1.37
CA ALA A 23 9.36 19.99 -1.76
C ALA A 23 10.31 19.94 -0.54
N ALA A 24 9.98 20.65 0.54
CA ALA A 24 10.72 20.60 1.80
C ALA A 24 10.61 19.22 2.48
N GLN A 25 9.40 18.62 2.51
CA GLN A 25 9.21 17.26 3.02
C GLN A 25 9.90 16.19 2.16
N ALA A 26 9.99 16.42 0.84
CA ALA A 26 10.72 15.54 -0.07
C ALA A 26 12.24 15.54 0.20
N LEU A 27 12.83 16.68 0.57
CA LEU A 27 14.26 16.76 0.92
C LEU A 27 14.58 16.07 2.26
N THR A 28 13.74 16.25 3.28
CA THR A 28 13.96 15.66 4.62
C THR A 28 13.80 14.13 4.63
N ARG A 29 13.01 13.57 3.71
CA ARG A 29 12.77 12.12 3.56
C ARG A 29 13.62 11.44 2.49
N ARG A 30 14.70 12.06 1.99
CA ARG A 30 15.61 11.42 1.01
C ARG A 30 16.16 10.06 1.47
N TRP A 31 16.25 9.82 2.77
CA TRP A 31 16.71 8.57 3.37
C TRP A 31 15.57 7.64 3.83
N SER A 32 14.32 8.09 3.74
CA SER A 32 13.11 7.39 4.19
C SER A 32 11.95 7.68 3.24
N GLN A 33 12.10 7.25 1.99
CA GLN A 33 10.94 7.19 1.09
C GLN A 33 10.00 6.11 1.61
N ALA A 34 8.73 6.46 1.82
CA ALA A 34 7.72 5.46 2.12
C ALA A 34 7.64 4.45 0.95
N PRO A 35 7.53 3.15 1.24
CA PRO A 35 7.55 2.14 0.20
C PRO A 35 6.34 2.26 -0.72
N ILE A 36 6.52 1.90 -1.99
CA ILE A 36 5.41 1.72 -2.93
C ILE A 36 4.88 0.30 -2.75
N ILE A 37 3.61 0.18 -2.40
CA ILE A 37 2.98 -1.11 -2.11
C ILE A 37 1.98 -1.42 -3.20
N GLN A 38 2.08 -2.61 -3.81
CA GLN A 38 1.06 -3.11 -4.72
C GLN A 38 0.17 -4.12 -4.01
N VAL A 39 -1.14 -3.91 -4.12
CA VAL A 39 -2.15 -4.71 -3.45
C VAL A 39 -3.09 -5.31 -4.49
N ARG A 40 -3.26 -6.64 -4.46
CA ARG A 40 -4.29 -7.30 -5.27
C ARG A 40 -5.54 -7.50 -4.42
N MET A 41 -6.64 -6.93 -4.87
CA MET A 41 -7.97 -7.15 -4.31
C MET A 41 -8.67 -8.28 -5.07
N TYR A 42 -9.21 -9.24 -4.34
CA TYR A 42 -10.02 -10.36 -4.81
C TYR A 42 -11.47 -10.07 -4.47
N HIS A 43 -12.31 -9.91 -5.50
CA HIS A 43 -13.70 -9.47 -5.34
C HIS A 43 -14.61 -10.63 -4.93
N ASP A 44 -14.29 -11.83 -5.38
CA ASP A 44 -14.99 -13.08 -5.09
C ASP A 44 -14.68 -13.61 -3.68
N ALA A 45 -13.40 -13.64 -3.31
CA ALA A 45 -12.95 -14.08 -1.99
C ALA A 45 -13.06 -12.97 -0.92
N LYS A 46 -13.40 -11.73 -1.31
CA LYS A 46 -13.42 -10.54 -0.44
C LYS A 46 -12.13 -10.37 0.36
N LEU A 47 -10.99 -10.58 -0.30
CA LEU A 47 -9.66 -10.57 0.31
C LEU A 47 -8.76 -9.55 -0.40
N ALA A 48 -7.75 -9.05 0.30
CA ALA A 48 -6.69 -8.28 -0.30
C ALA A 48 -5.34 -8.84 0.17
N GLU A 49 -4.33 -8.77 -0.69
CA GLU A 49 -2.98 -9.13 -0.32
C GLU A 49 -1.94 -8.20 -0.92
N VAL A 50 -0.81 -8.02 -0.22
CA VAL A 50 0.33 -7.28 -0.75
C VAL A 50 1.11 -8.18 -1.71
N VAL A 51 1.09 -7.88 -3.00
CA VAL A 51 1.81 -8.68 -4.02
C VAL A 51 3.23 -8.17 -4.27
N SER A 52 3.50 -6.91 -3.94
CA SER A 52 4.85 -6.34 -3.99
C SER A 52 5.03 -5.21 -2.97
N CYS A 53 6.27 -5.07 -2.50
CA CYS A 53 6.74 -3.92 -1.74
C CYS A 53 8.02 -3.41 -2.43
N ASP A 54 7.97 -2.19 -2.93
CA ASP A 54 8.97 -1.59 -3.82
C ASP A 54 9.34 -2.51 -4.99
N ARG A 55 10.61 -2.96 -5.05
CA ARG A 55 11.15 -3.80 -6.13
C ARG A 55 11.01 -5.29 -5.84
N ILE A 56 10.55 -5.66 -4.64
CA ILE A 56 10.42 -7.05 -4.22
C ILE A 56 9.00 -7.51 -4.51
N ARG A 57 8.89 -8.63 -5.24
CA ARG A 57 7.64 -9.27 -5.64
C ARG A 57 7.77 -10.77 -5.51
N ASN A 58 6.66 -11.49 -5.64
CA ASN A 58 6.62 -12.96 -5.62
C ASN A 58 7.24 -13.55 -4.34
N VAL A 59 7.02 -12.89 -3.19
CA VAL A 59 7.49 -13.39 -1.90
C VAL A 59 6.72 -14.66 -1.56
N ALA A 60 7.45 -15.74 -1.30
CA ALA A 60 6.84 -17.01 -0.95
C ALA A 60 6.13 -16.91 0.42
N PRO A 61 5.03 -17.64 0.64
CA PRO A 61 4.36 -17.69 1.94
C PRO A 61 5.28 -18.12 3.10
N LYS A 62 6.26 -18.98 2.79
CA LYS A 62 7.30 -19.40 3.71
C LYS A 62 8.65 -19.45 2.99
N ASN A 63 9.57 -18.55 3.37
CA ASN A 63 10.93 -18.56 2.83
C ASN A 63 11.82 -19.51 3.63
N ARG A 64 12.70 -20.25 2.95
CA ARG A 64 13.82 -20.93 3.64
C ARG A 64 14.84 -19.87 4.03
N TYR A 65 15.41 -19.97 5.22
CA TYR A 65 16.43 -19.04 5.69
C TYR A 65 17.70 -19.81 6.08
N PRO A 66 18.89 -19.31 5.71
CA PRO A 66 19.14 -18.11 4.91
C PRO A 66 18.75 -18.30 3.43
N ASN A 67 18.39 -17.22 2.74
CA ASN A 67 18.18 -17.18 1.28
C ASN A 67 18.97 -16.02 0.66
N GLN A 68 19.25 -16.11 -0.64
CA GLN A 68 20.05 -15.10 -1.37
C GLN A 68 19.41 -13.70 -1.31
N THR A 69 18.09 -13.63 -1.18
CA THR A 69 17.31 -12.40 -1.07
C THR A 69 17.21 -11.88 0.37
N MET A 70 17.74 -12.60 1.36
CA MET A 70 17.68 -12.30 2.80
C MET A 70 16.26 -12.05 3.35
N LEU A 71 15.22 -12.58 2.70
CA LEU A 71 13.83 -12.45 3.16
C LEU A 71 13.61 -13.33 4.39
N GLN A 72 12.87 -12.81 5.38
CA GLN A 72 12.55 -13.60 6.56
C GLN A 72 11.59 -14.76 6.23
N PRO A 73 11.56 -15.83 7.05
CA PRO A 73 10.68 -16.96 6.82
C PRO A 73 9.21 -16.59 6.65
N ASP A 74 8.72 -15.57 7.37
CA ASP A 74 7.32 -15.13 7.42
C ASP A 74 7.08 -13.77 6.73
N GLU A 75 8.01 -13.32 5.88
CA GLU A 75 7.98 -12.01 5.22
C GLU A 75 6.63 -11.67 4.57
N LYS A 76 6.02 -12.63 3.87
CA LYS A 76 4.71 -12.44 3.23
C LYS A 76 3.60 -12.15 4.25
N ALA A 77 3.64 -12.82 5.40
CA ALA A 77 2.69 -12.56 6.49
C ALA A 77 2.94 -11.19 7.11
N GLN A 78 4.20 -10.78 7.28
CA GLN A 78 4.55 -9.45 7.77
C GLN A 78 4.02 -8.34 6.86
N TRP A 79 4.11 -8.49 5.54
CA TRP A 79 3.59 -7.50 4.60
C TRP A 79 2.06 -7.38 4.65
N ASN A 80 1.35 -8.51 4.70
CA ASN A 80 -0.10 -8.48 4.81
C ASN A 80 -0.55 -7.87 6.16
N ARG A 81 0.16 -8.17 7.26
CA ARG A 81 -0.10 -7.56 8.58
C ARG A 81 0.17 -6.06 8.59
N PHE A 82 1.27 -5.63 7.97
CA PHE A 82 1.57 -4.21 7.82
C PHE A 82 0.42 -3.47 7.12
N LEU A 83 -0.11 -4.02 6.02
CA LEU A 83 -1.25 -3.43 5.32
C LEU A 83 -2.50 -3.38 6.21
N GLU A 84 -2.78 -4.46 6.96
CA GLU A 84 -3.89 -4.52 7.91
C GLU A 84 -3.79 -3.40 8.97
N GLU A 85 -2.66 -3.30 9.66
CA GLU A 85 -2.41 -2.29 10.69
C GLU A 85 -2.49 -0.86 10.13
N TRP A 86 -1.94 -0.66 8.93
CA TRP A 86 -1.98 0.64 8.27
C TRP A 86 -3.43 1.05 7.93
N LEU A 87 -4.22 0.15 7.35
CA LEU A 87 -5.62 0.41 7.04
C LEU A 87 -6.46 0.62 8.30
N ALA A 88 -6.23 -0.18 9.35
CA ALA A 88 -6.88 0.00 10.64
C ALA A 88 -6.61 1.40 11.22
N THR A 89 -5.35 1.84 11.16
CA THR A 89 -4.95 3.19 11.57
C THR A 89 -5.66 4.27 10.74
N CYS A 90 -5.76 4.10 9.42
CA CYS A 90 -6.48 5.02 8.54
C CYS A 90 -7.99 5.07 8.83
N LEU A 91 -8.60 3.94 9.23
CA LEU A 91 -10.01 3.88 9.60
C LEU A 91 -10.27 4.58 10.94
N GLU A 92 -9.37 4.41 11.92
CA GLU A 92 -9.48 5.03 13.24
C GLU A 92 -9.31 6.55 13.19
N HIS A 93 -8.35 7.05 12.41
CA HIS A 93 -8.06 8.49 12.32
C HIS A 93 -8.86 9.19 11.22
N GLY A 94 -9.65 8.44 10.45
CA GLY A 94 -10.37 8.91 9.27
C GLY A 94 -9.46 9.19 8.08
N TYR A 95 -10.07 9.41 6.92
CA TYR A 95 -9.37 9.80 5.70
C TYR A 95 -9.98 11.08 5.14
N VAL A 96 -9.12 11.97 4.63
CA VAL A 96 -9.57 13.15 3.89
C VAL A 96 -9.74 12.74 2.44
N ASN A 97 -10.99 12.64 1.99
CA ASN A 97 -11.28 12.52 0.57
C ASN A 97 -11.23 13.92 -0.05
N GLU A 98 -10.21 14.21 -0.85
CA GLU A 98 -10.02 15.51 -1.50
C GLU A 98 -11.20 15.84 -2.44
N SER A 99 -11.86 14.83 -3.02
CA SER A 99 -13.10 15.00 -3.80
C SER A 99 -14.29 15.47 -2.97
N THR A 100 -14.28 15.27 -1.64
CA THR A 100 -15.30 15.76 -0.71
C THR A 100 -14.90 17.09 -0.08
N ALA A 101 -13.59 17.38 0.02
CA ALA A 101 -13.08 18.62 0.58
C ALA A 101 -13.35 19.84 -0.32
N LEU A 102 -13.37 19.67 -1.65
CA LEU A 102 -13.73 20.74 -2.59
C LEU A 102 -15.22 21.12 -2.53
N ALA A 103 -16.10 20.18 -2.19
CA ALA A 103 -17.55 20.44 -2.10
C ALA A 103 -17.97 21.28 -0.88
N LEU A 104 -17.07 21.51 0.08
CA LEU A 104 -17.33 22.34 1.28
C LEU A 104 -16.89 23.79 1.12
N ASN A 105 -16.21 24.15 0.02
CA ASN A 105 -15.73 25.51 -0.23
C ASN A 105 -16.53 26.30 -1.29
N ASP A 106 -17.49 25.67 -1.98
CA ASP A 106 -18.33 26.33 -3.00
C ASP A 106 -19.65 26.89 -2.42
N GLY A 107 -19.69 27.16 -1.12
CA GLY A 107 -20.87 27.63 -0.39
C GLY A 107 -20.60 28.84 0.50
N VAL A 108 -20.02 29.92 -0.05
CA VAL A 108 -20.12 31.30 0.47
C VAL A 108 -20.21 32.27 -0.71
#